data_AF-A0A1F8LT01-F1
#
_entry.id   AF-A0A1F8LT01-F1
#
_cell.length_a   1.000
_cell.length_b   1.000
_cell.length_c   1.000
_cell.angle_alpha   90.00
_cell.angle_beta   90.00
_cell.angle_gamma   90.00
#
_symmetry.space_group_name_H-M   'P 1'
#
loop_
_entity.id
_entity.type
_entity.pdbx_description
1 polymer ?
#
loop_
_entity_poly.entity_id
_entity_poly.type
_entity_poly.pdbx_seq_one_letter_code
_entity_poly.pdbx_strand_id
1 'polypeptide(L)'
;MNKLGKGWKPALILVGFVVLVFLVMDFNSRMAELRRLTAEKEEVSAKVTSLVATQRSLETQVAYATSTAAVFYWAYNYERLGKEGDILVVPIQPEGSLPQPTPTPIITPVVIQNWQVWLSLLVDQQLTAP
;
A
#
# COMPACT_ATOMS: atom_id res chain seq x y z
N MET A 1 2.92 -62.78 -45.86
CA MET A 1 3.37 -61.40 -46.16
C MET A 1 2.29 -60.42 -45.70
N ASN A 2 2.60 -59.51 -44.76
CA ASN A 2 1.87 -58.25 -44.51
C ASN A 2 2.59 -57.44 -43.41
N LYS A 3 3.85 -57.03 -43.66
CA LYS A 3 4.59 -56.13 -42.76
C LYS A 3 4.71 -54.69 -43.29
N LEU A 4 4.19 -54.42 -44.50
CA LEU A 4 4.32 -53.11 -45.15
C LEU A 4 3.21 -52.11 -44.76
N GLY A 5 2.03 -52.57 -44.33
CA GLY A 5 0.94 -51.69 -43.89
C GLY A 5 1.04 -51.16 -42.44
N LYS A 6 2.09 -51.53 -41.70
CA LYS A 6 2.23 -51.23 -40.26
C LYS A 6 3.26 -50.12 -39.95
N GLY A 7 4.11 -49.74 -40.89
CA GLY A 7 5.19 -48.74 -40.70
C GLY A 7 4.76 -47.27 -40.79
N TRP A 8 3.62 -46.96 -41.41
CA TRP A 8 3.15 -45.57 -41.56
C TRP A 8 2.49 -45.01 -40.28
N LYS A 9 1.80 -45.88 -39.51
CA LYS A 9 1.18 -45.51 -38.24
C LYS A 9 2.17 -44.97 -37.20
N PRO A 10 3.30 -45.65 -36.91
CA PRO A 10 4.30 -45.11 -35.99
C PRO A 10 4.97 -43.84 -36.54
N ALA A 11 5.13 -43.71 -37.86
CA ALA A 11 5.64 -42.48 -38.46
C ALA A 11 4.70 -41.29 -38.25
N LEU A 12 3.39 -41.47 -38.41
CA LEU A 12 2.41 -40.42 -38.10
C LEU A 12 2.36 -40.07 -36.62
N ILE A 13 2.49 -41.06 -35.73
CA ILE A 13 2.56 -40.82 -34.28
C ILE A 13 3.82 -40.01 -33.96
N LEU A 14 4.96 -40.34 -34.56
CA LEU A 14 6.22 -39.60 -34.39
C LEU A 14 6.06 -38.15 -34.87
N VAL A 15 5.51 -37.94 -36.07
CA VAL A 15 5.28 -36.60 -36.62
C VAL A 15 4.32 -35.79 -35.74
N GLY A 16 3.21 -36.40 -35.30
CA GLY A 16 2.27 -35.76 -34.39
C GLY A 16 2.92 -35.39 -33.05
N PHE A 17 3.78 -36.25 -32.52
CA PHE A 17 4.55 -35.96 -31.30
C PHE A 17 5.52 -34.80 -31.51
N VAL A 18 6.26 -34.76 -32.62
CA VAL A 18 7.16 -33.64 -32.94
C VAL A 18 6.38 -32.33 -33.02
N VAL A 19 5.25 -32.32 -33.74
CA VAL A 19 4.38 -31.14 -33.83
C VAL A 19 3.86 -30.70 -32.46
N LEU A 20 3.46 -31.65 -31.61
CA LEU A 20 3.00 -31.35 -30.26
C LEU A 20 4.11 -30.70 -29.42
N VAL A 21 5.34 -31.20 -29.48
CA VAL A 21 6.48 -30.63 -28.77
C VAL A 21 6.74 -29.19 -29.23
N PHE A 22 6.74 -28.94 -30.54
CA PHE A 22 6.90 -27.58 -31.06
C PHE A 22 5.77 -26.64 -30.61
N LEU A 23 4.53 -27.11 -30.59
CA LEU A 23 3.38 -26.31 -30.18
C LEU A 23 3.45 -25.95 -28.68
N VAL A 24 3.83 -26.91 -27.84
CA VAL A 24 4.02 -26.67 -26.40
C VAL A 24 5.18 -25.68 -26.19
N MET A 25 6.27 -25.80 -26.96
CA MET A 25 7.40 -24.89 -26.87
C MET A 25 7.01 -23.46 -27.27
N ASP A 26 6.38 -23.27 -28.43
CA ASP A 26 5.91 -21.96 -28.90
C ASP A 26 4.89 -21.34 -27.94
N PHE A 27 3.91 -22.13 -27.47
CA PHE A 27 2.94 -21.68 -26.49
C PHE A 27 3.61 -21.23 -25.18
N ASN A 28 4.55 -22.03 -24.67
CA ASN A 28 5.26 -21.70 -23.45
C ASN A 28 6.11 -20.43 -23.60
N SER A 29 6.83 -20.29 -24.72
CA SER A 29 7.61 -19.08 -25.02
C SER A 29 6.72 -17.84 -25.10
N ARG A 30 5.57 -17.91 -25.79
CA ARG A 30 4.62 -16.79 -25.86
C ARG A 30 4.04 -16.45 -24.50
N MET A 31 3.67 -17.45 -23.70
CA MET A 31 3.15 -17.25 -22.36
C MET A 31 4.19 -16.63 -21.42
N ALA A 32 5.44 -17.05 -21.50
CA ALA A 32 6.53 -16.47 -20.72
C ALA A 32 6.73 -14.98 -21.08
N GLU A 33 6.74 -14.67 -22.37
CA GLU A 33 6.88 -13.29 -22.84
C GLU A 33 5.69 -12.42 -22.44
N LEU A 34 4.45 -12.92 -22.60
CA LEU A 34 3.25 -12.21 -22.15
C LEU A 34 3.28 -11.92 -20.65
N ARG A 35 3.70 -12.88 -19.83
CA ARG A 35 3.85 -12.69 -18.37
C ARG A 35 4.90 -11.63 -18.04
N ARG A 36 6.04 -11.66 -18.72
CA ARG A 36 7.10 -10.66 -18.56
C ARG A 36 6.59 -9.26 -18.90
N LEU A 37 5.97 -9.08 -20.07
CA LEU A 37 5.40 -7.80 -20.49
C LEU A 37 4.30 -7.31 -19.55
N THR A 38 3.45 -8.22 -19.07
CA THR A 38 2.38 -7.87 -18.13
C THR A 38 2.94 -7.38 -16.80
N ALA A 39 3.97 -8.05 -16.28
CA ALA A 39 4.64 -7.63 -15.05
C ALA A 39 5.30 -6.24 -15.20
N GLU A 40 6.00 -6.02 -16.32
CA GLU A 40 6.64 -4.73 -16.62
C GLU A 40 5.60 -3.60 -16.75
N LYS A 41 4.49 -3.85 -17.44
CA LYS A 41 3.37 -2.91 -17.53
C LYS A 41 2.79 -2.58 -16.16
N GLU A 42 2.58 -3.59 -15.31
CA GLU A 42 1.99 -3.40 -13.99
C GLU A 42 2.90 -2.54 -13.10
N GLU A 43 4.22 -2.80 -13.13
CA GLU A 43 5.21 -1.99 -12.42
C GLU A 43 5.19 -0.52 -12.88
N VAL A 44 5.18 -0.28 -14.19
CA VAL A 44 5.12 1.08 -14.75
C VAL A 44 3.80 1.75 -14.39
N SER A 45 2.68 1.02 -14.48
CA SER A 45 1.35 1.53 -14.12
C SER A 45 1.27 1.95 -12.65
N ALA A 46 1.83 1.14 -11.75
CA ALA A 46 1.89 1.44 -10.32
C ALA A 46 2.70 2.71 -10.05
N LYS A 47 3.86 2.86 -10.72
CA LYS A 47 4.69 4.08 -10.63
C LYS A 47 3.93 5.30 -11.15
N VAL A 48 3.30 5.21 -12.33
CA VAL A 48 2.52 6.33 -12.89
C VAL A 48 1.39 6.74 -11.94
N THR A 49 0.69 5.76 -11.36
CA THR A 49 -0.41 6.03 -10.43
C THR A 49 0.09 6.76 -9.18
N SER A 50 1.23 6.34 -8.61
CA SER A 50 1.80 7.02 -7.45
C SER A 50 2.26 8.44 -7.79
N LEU A 51 2.91 8.64 -8.93
CA LEU A 51 3.34 9.97 -9.39
C LEU A 51 2.15 10.92 -9.60
N VAL A 52 1.07 10.46 -10.23
CA VAL A 52 -0.13 11.28 -10.44
C VAL A 52 -0.80 11.64 -9.10
N ALA A 53 -0.84 10.71 -8.15
CA ALA A 53 -1.36 10.99 -6.81
C ALA A 53 -0.51 12.05 -6.09
N THR A 54 0.82 11.92 -6.15
CA THR A 54 1.74 12.91 -5.57
C THR A 54 1.60 14.27 -6.27
N GLN A 55 1.52 14.30 -7.60
CA GLN A 55 1.33 15.53 -8.36
C GLN A 55 0.06 16.26 -7.92
N ARG A 56 -1.09 15.57 -7.83
CA ARG A 56 -2.35 16.18 -7.38
C ARG A 56 -2.26 16.71 -5.95
N SER A 57 -1.58 15.98 -5.06
CA SER A 57 -1.35 16.44 -3.70
C SER A 57 -0.51 17.72 -3.67
N LEU A 58 0.56 17.79 -4.47
CA LEU A 58 1.41 18.97 -4.58
C LEU A 58 0.66 20.15 -5.21
N GLU A 59 -0.12 19.92 -6.28
CA GLU A 59 -0.97 20.94 -6.89
C GLU A 59 -1.96 21.53 -5.89
N THR A 60 -2.57 20.68 -5.05
CA THR A 60 -3.48 21.11 -3.98
C THR A 60 -2.76 21.96 -2.94
N GLN A 61 -1.56 21.55 -2.52
CA GLN A 61 -0.74 22.30 -1.57
C GLN A 61 -0.32 23.66 -2.13
N VAL A 62 0.09 23.70 -3.39
CA VAL A 62 0.44 24.96 -4.08
C VAL A 62 -0.78 25.87 -4.16
N ALA A 63 -1.94 25.35 -4.58
CA ALA A 63 -3.18 26.12 -4.64
C ALA A 63 -3.54 26.73 -3.27
N TYR A 64 -3.45 25.94 -2.21
CA TYR A 64 -3.66 26.43 -0.84
C TYR A 64 -2.62 27.50 -0.45
N ALA A 65 -1.32 27.24 -0.67
CA ALA A 65 -0.25 28.16 -0.32
C ALA A 65 -0.37 29.52 -1.04
N THR A 66 -0.89 29.53 -2.26
CA THR A 66 -1.16 30.77 -3.03
C THR A 66 -2.50 31.43 -2.70
N SER A 67 -3.32 30.82 -1.85
CA SER A 67 -4.65 31.33 -1.50
C SER A 67 -4.59 32.38 -0.38
N THR A 68 -5.59 33.28 -0.36
CA THR A 68 -5.77 34.23 0.75
C THR A 68 -6.00 33.53 2.09
N ALA A 69 -6.55 32.31 2.10
CA ALA A 69 -6.74 31.53 3.31
C ALA A 69 -5.41 31.17 3.99
N ALA A 70 -4.37 30.85 3.20
CA ALA A 70 -3.03 30.62 3.74
C ALA A 70 -2.41 31.90 4.31
N VAL A 71 -2.64 33.05 3.66
CA VAL A 71 -2.20 34.37 4.17
C VAL A 71 -2.86 34.68 5.51
N PHE A 72 -4.18 34.48 5.62
CA PHE A 72 -4.89 34.68 6.89
C PHE A 72 -4.44 33.71 7.97
N TYR A 73 -4.29 32.42 7.64
CA TYR A 73 -3.77 31.43 8.58
C TYR A 73 -2.41 31.87 9.13
N TRP A 74 -1.51 32.34 8.27
CA TRP A 74 -0.21 32.82 8.71
C TRP A 74 -0.31 34.06 9.61
N ALA A 75 -1.08 35.06 9.18
CA ALA A 75 -1.27 36.31 9.92
C ALA A 75 -1.83 36.06 11.34
N TYR A 76 -2.84 35.19 11.46
CA TYR A 76 -3.46 34.87 12.75
C TYR A 76 -2.57 34.03 13.67
N ASN A 77 -1.88 33.03 13.14
CA ASN A 77 -1.16 32.06 13.97
C ASN A 77 0.28 32.49 14.29
N TYR A 78 0.97 33.15 13.36
CA TYR A 78 2.40 33.46 13.51
C TYR A 78 2.63 34.92 13.88
N GLU A 79 1.95 35.86 13.23
CA GLU A 79 2.11 37.29 13.55
C GLU A 79 1.08 37.80 14.58
N ARG A 80 0.11 36.96 14.97
CA ARG A 80 -1.00 37.32 15.87
C ARG A 80 -1.75 38.57 15.41
N LEU A 81 -1.79 38.79 14.09
CA LEU A 81 -2.51 39.89 13.48
C LEU A 81 -4.00 39.55 13.42
N GLY A 82 -4.84 40.51 13.77
CA GLY A 82 -6.30 40.44 13.63
C GLY A 82 -6.77 41.26 12.42
N LYS A 83 -7.89 40.88 11.81
CA LYS A 83 -8.59 41.76 10.86
C LYS A 83 -9.36 42.82 11.66
N GLU A 84 -9.68 43.95 11.02
CA GLU A 84 -10.55 44.97 11.58
C GLU A 84 -11.86 44.34 12.09
N GLY A 85 -12.11 44.43 13.40
CA GLY A 85 -13.26 43.82 14.08
C GLY A 85 -12.98 42.48 14.80
N ASP A 86 -11.80 41.87 14.64
CA ASP A 86 -11.42 40.66 15.39
C ASP A 86 -11.02 40.99 16.84
N ILE A 87 -11.49 40.20 17.80
CA ILE A 87 -11.12 40.29 19.22
C ILE A 87 -10.07 39.23 19.54
N LEU A 88 -8.80 39.63 19.68
CA LEU A 88 -7.72 38.75 20.10
C LEU A 88 -7.85 38.40 21.60
N VAL A 89 -8.26 37.16 21.89
CA VAL A 89 -8.31 36.64 23.26
C VAL A 89 -7.00 35.93 23.57
N VAL A 90 -6.25 36.43 24.55
CA VAL A 90 -5.05 35.76 25.08
C VAL A 90 -5.44 35.08 26.39
N PRO A 91 -5.46 33.74 26.47
CA PRO A 91 -5.73 33.05 27.71
C PRO A 91 -4.61 33.36 28.71
N ILE A 92 -4.96 34.03 29.81
CA ILE A 92 -4.09 34.16 30.98
C ILE A 92 -4.48 33.07 31.98
N GLN A 93 -3.49 32.37 32.51
CA GLN A 93 -3.70 31.44 33.61
C GLN A 93 -4.16 32.26 34.83
N PRO A 94 -5.25 31.90 35.52
CA PRO A 94 -5.64 32.61 36.73
C PRO A 94 -4.58 32.41 37.81
N GLU A 95 -4.27 33.49 38.55
CA GLU A 95 -3.25 33.46 39.60
C GLU A 95 -3.59 32.40 40.66
N GLY A 96 -2.64 31.51 40.97
CA GLY A 96 -2.83 30.37 41.87
C GLY A 96 -3.13 29.03 41.19
N SER A 97 -3.16 28.96 39.85
CA SER A 97 -3.26 27.70 39.11
C SER A 97 -1.96 26.88 39.25
N LEU A 98 -1.88 26.05 40.29
CA LEU A 98 -0.88 24.99 40.35
C LEU A 98 -1.24 23.95 39.27
N PRO A 99 -0.28 23.47 38.45
CA PRO A 99 -0.57 22.39 37.52
C PRO A 99 -1.08 21.18 38.32
N GLN A 100 -2.35 20.83 38.12
CA GLN A 100 -2.93 19.65 38.72
C GLN A 100 -2.17 18.43 38.18
N PRO A 101 -1.58 17.58 39.03
CA PRO A 101 -0.91 16.38 38.55
C PRO A 101 -1.91 15.58 37.72
N THR A 102 -1.57 15.37 36.44
CA THR A 102 -2.32 14.49 35.57
C THR A 102 -2.37 13.12 36.25
N PRO A 103 -3.56 12.55 36.52
CA PRO A 103 -3.65 11.25 37.16
C PRO A 103 -2.92 10.23 36.30
N THR A 104 -1.90 9.58 36.87
CA THR A 104 -1.17 8.52 36.18
C THR A 104 -2.18 7.40 35.90
N PRO A 105 -2.37 7.01 34.63
CA PRO A 105 -3.27 5.90 34.33
C PRO A 105 -2.76 4.64 35.03
N ILE A 106 -3.62 4.01 35.83
CA ILE A 106 -3.33 2.68 36.37
C ILE A 106 -3.37 1.72 35.19
N ILE A 107 -2.21 1.26 34.74
CA ILE A 107 -2.12 0.23 33.71
C ILE A 107 -2.52 -1.08 34.38
N THR A 108 -3.73 -1.56 34.12
CA THR A 108 -4.13 -2.92 34.48
C THR A 108 -3.23 -3.89 33.73
N PRO A 109 -2.48 -4.78 34.41
CA PRO A 109 -1.66 -5.77 33.72
C PRO A 109 -2.56 -6.70 32.91
N VAL A 110 -2.26 -6.82 31.63
CA VAL A 110 -2.93 -7.77 30.74
C VAL A 110 -2.52 -9.19 31.15
N VAL A 111 -3.48 -10.01 31.57
CA VAL A 111 -3.25 -11.41 31.91
C VAL A 111 -3.29 -12.24 30.62
N ILE A 112 -2.11 -12.62 30.10
CA ILE A 112 -1.99 -13.51 28.94
C ILE A 112 -1.95 -14.96 29.43
N GLN A 113 -2.78 -15.82 28.83
CA GLN A 113 -2.79 -17.26 29.15
C GLN A 113 -1.70 -18.01 28.38
N ASN A 114 -1.07 -19.01 28.99
CA ASN A 114 0.07 -19.75 28.41
C ASN A 114 -0.19 -20.30 27.00
N TRP A 115 -1.42 -20.72 26.68
CA TRP A 115 -1.76 -21.25 25.37
C TRP A 115 -1.75 -20.17 24.26
N GLN A 116 -2.03 -18.91 24.59
CA GLN A 116 -1.98 -17.79 23.65
C GLN A 116 -0.53 -17.52 23.21
N VAL A 117 0.42 -17.67 24.13
CA VAL A 117 1.87 -17.57 23.87
C VAL A 117 2.33 -18.69 22.93
N TRP A 118 1.86 -19.93 23.15
CA TRP A 118 2.19 -21.03 22.25
C TRP A 118 1.64 -20.83 20.84
N LEU A 119 0.42 -20.30 20.73
CA LEU A 119 -0.21 -20.08 19.42
C LEU A 119 0.44 -18.93 18.64
N SER A 120 0.94 -17.88 19.31
CA SER A 120 1.63 -16.77 18.65
C SER A 120 2.99 -17.16 18.05
N LEU A 121 3.56 -18.31 18.42
CA LEU A 121 4.77 -18.85 17.76
C LEU A 121 4.47 -19.46 16.38
N LEU A 122 3.20 -19.79 16.10
CA LEU A 122 2.77 -20.46 14.88
C LEU A 122 2.02 -19.53 13.94
N VAL A 123 1.42 -18.46 14.47
CA VAL A 123 0.60 -17.50 13.73
C VAL A 123 1.04 -16.09 14.15
N ASP A 124 1.22 -15.20 13.18
CA ASP A 124 1.56 -13.78 13.41
C ASP A 124 0.33 -13.03 13.95
N GLN A 125 -0.13 -13.42 15.14
CA GLN A 125 -1.16 -12.74 15.91
C GLN A 125 -0.48 -11.87 16.95
N GLN A 126 -0.76 -10.56 16.89
CA GLN A 126 -0.47 -9.67 18.01
C GLN A 126 -1.22 -10.17 19.24
N LEU A 127 -0.50 -10.43 20.33
CA LEU A 127 -1.08 -10.84 21.61
C LEU A 127 -1.88 -9.66 22.20
N THR A 128 -3.16 -9.59 21.84
CA THR A 128 -4.11 -8.61 22.40
C THR A 128 -4.96 -9.29 23.46
N ALA A 129 -5.13 -8.62 24.61
CA ALA A 129 -6.08 -9.06 25.64
C ALA A 129 -7.51 -9.18 25.07
N PRO A 130 -8.37 -10.08 25.58
CA PRO A 130 -9.80 -10.03 25.30
C PRO A 130 -10.45 -8.76 25.88
#